data_AF-A0A2J7ZI24-F1
#
_entry.id   AF-A0A2J7ZI24-F1
#
_cell.length_a   1.000
_cell.length_b   1.000
_cell.length_c   1.000
_cell.angle_alpha   90.00
_cell.angle_beta   90.00
_cell.angle_gamma   90.00
#
_symmetry.space_group_name_H-M   'P 1'
#
loop_
_entity.id
_entity.type
_entity.pdbx_description
1 polymer ?
#
loop_
_entity_poly.entity_id
_entity_poly.type
_entity_poly.pdbx_seq_one_letter_code
_entity_poly.pdbx_strand_id
1 'polypeptide(L)'
;ETVFRGFLLTSLTRFMPTWAAVLASSGFFGLAHLSARDLPVLSALGLLLGWSYVRSRNLLTPIIIHGAWNSTVLTLLFWLASEGVDVQQLITQAALRAA
;
A
#
# COMPACT_ATOMS: atom_id res chain seq x y z
N GLU A 1 -2.60 0.52 -8.66
CA GLU A 1 -1.31 0.29 -9.37
C GLU A 1 -1.14 1.03 -10.69
N THR A 2 -2.16 1.19 -11.54
CA THR A 2 -2.05 1.98 -12.78
C THR A 2 -1.52 3.40 -12.54
N VAL A 3 -2.07 4.12 -11.57
CA VAL A 3 -1.62 5.47 -11.20
C VAL A 3 -0.21 5.44 -10.61
N PHE A 4 0.03 4.63 -9.58
CA PHE A 4 1.29 4.70 -8.85
C PHE A 4 2.48 4.03 -9.56
N ARG A 5 2.28 2.89 -10.24
CA ARG A 5 3.35 2.14 -10.90
C ARG A 5 3.40 2.42 -12.39
N GLY A 6 2.22 2.42 -13.03
CA GLY A 6 2.09 2.73 -14.45
C GLY A 6 2.45 4.19 -14.76
N PHE A 7 1.95 5.15 -13.98
CA PHE A 7 2.18 6.57 -14.23
C PHE A 7 3.28 7.19 -13.33
N LEU A 8 3.08 7.26 -12.02
CA LEU A 8 3.94 8.03 -11.12
C LEU A 8 5.38 7.50 -11.08
N LEU A 9 5.58 6.22 -10.75
CA LEU A 9 6.91 5.58 -10.71
C LEU A 9 7.61 5.71 -12.07
N THR A 10 6.92 5.34 -13.14
CA THR A 10 7.48 5.41 -14.50
C THR A 10 7.84 6.85 -14.91
N SER A 11 7.06 7.85 -14.48
CA SER A 11 7.39 9.26 -14.71
C SER A 11 8.61 9.72 -13.90
N LEU A 12 8.69 9.35 -12.62
CA LEU A 12 9.82 9.69 -11.75
C LEU A 12 11.14 9.09 -12.25
N THR A 13 11.12 7.88 -12.83
CA THR A 13 12.34 7.28 -13.40
C THR A 13 12.97 8.06 -14.55
N ARG A 14 12.26 9.06 -15.12
CA ARG A 14 12.83 9.98 -16.12
C ARG A 14 13.73 11.06 -15.51
N PHE A 15 13.60 11.32 -14.21
CA PHE A 15 14.26 12.44 -13.51
C PHE A 15 15.21 12.01 -12.40
N MET A 16 15.14 10.75 -11.95
CA MET A 16 15.96 10.23 -10.84
C MET A 16 16.23 8.73 -11.02
N PRO A 17 17.28 8.17 -10.38
CA PRO A 17 17.58 6.75 -10.51
C PRO A 17 16.42 5.89 -9.98
N THR A 18 16.28 4.68 -10.53
CA THR A 18 15.14 3.78 -10.26
C THR A 18 14.89 3.53 -8.78
N TRP A 19 15.95 3.35 -7.99
CA TRP A 19 15.81 3.13 -6.54
C TRP A 19 15.18 4.35 -5.84
N ALA A 20 15.57 5.57 -6.22
CA ALA A 20 15.02 6.79 -5.65
C ALA A 20 13.56 7.01 -6.10
N ALA A 21 13.24 6.69 -7.36
CA ALA A 21 11.87 6.74 -7.86
C ALA A 21 10.95 5.75 -7.13
N VAL A 22 11.45 4.56 -6.78
CA VAL A 22 10.72 3.58 -5.95
C VAL A 22 10.49 4.13 -4.55
N LEU A 23 11.52 4.66 -3.88
CA LEU A 23 11.37 5.27 -2.56
C LEU A 23 10.33 6.41 -2.56
N ALA A 24 10.47 7.36 -3.48
CA ALA A 24 9.59 8.52 -3.57
C ALA A 24 8.13 8.12 -3.89
N SER A 25 7.91 7.28 -4.90
CA SER A 25 6.55 6.82 -5.25
C SER A 25 5.90 5.97 -4.15
N SER A 26 6.71 5.28 -3.33
CA SER A 26 6.22 4.51 -2.18
C SER A 26 5.82 5.42 -1.02
N GLY A 27 6.60 6.46 -0.74
CA GLY A 27 6.22 7.50 0.22
C GLY A 27 4.92 8.21 -0.19
N PHE A 28 4.79 8.62 -1.45
CA PHE A 28 3.54 9.21 -1.95
C PHE A 28 2.35 8.25 -1.88
N PHE A 29 2.57 6.95 -2.09
CA PHE A 29 1.53 5.94 -1.93
C PHE A 29 1.02 5.88 -0.48
N GLY A 30 1.91 5.88 0.51
CA GLY A 30 1.52 5.95 1.91
C GLY A 30 0.80 7.25 2.27
N LEU A 31 1.34 8.40 1.84
CA LEU A 31 0.74 9.71 2.10
C LEU A 31 -0.66 9.88 1.50
N ALA A 32 -0.92 9.28 0.34
CA ALA A 32 -2.23 9.35 -0.32
C ALA A 32 -3.38 8.70 0.47
N HIS A 33 -3.06 7.89 1.48
CA HIS A 33 -4.05 7.29 2.37
C HIS A 33 -4.42 8.17 3.57
N LEU A 34 -3.79 9.33 3.72
CA LEU A 34 -4.15 10.37 4.71
C LEU A 34 -4.19 9.85 6.15
N SER A 35 -3.37 8.85 6.47
CA SER A 35 -3.26 8.23 7.79
C SER A 35 -1.80 8.19 8.21
N ALA A 36 -1.44 9.00 9.22
CA ALA A 36 -0.09 9.01 9.78
C ALA A 36 0.26 7.65 10.40
N ARG A 37 -0.73 6.99 11.01
CA ARG A 37 -0.64 5.63 11.55
C ARG A 37 -0.25 4.61 10.50
N ASP A 38 -0.94 4.64 9.35
CA ASP A 38 -0.77 3.60 8.32
C ASP A 38 0.40 3.92 7.38
N LEU A 39 0.94 5.14 7.43
CA LEU A 39 2.04 5.61 6.60
C LEU A 39 3.22 4.62 6.54
N PRO A 40 3.74 4.06 7.65
CA PRO A 40 4.89 3.15 7.58
C PRO A 40 4.55 1.85 6.84
N VAL A 41 3.40 1.23 7.15
CA VAL A 41 2.96 -0.04 6.55
C VAL A 41 2.64 0.15 5.07
N LEU A 42 1.93 1.21 4.72
CA LEU A 42 1.54 1.49 3.35
C LEU A 42 2.74 1.91 2.50
N SER A 43 3.70 2.65 3.05
CA SER A 43 4.95 2.96 2.37
C SER A 43 5.77 1.69 2.13
N ALA A 44 5.85 0.78 3.11
CA ALA A 44 6.53 -0.51 2.96
C ALA A 44 5.87 -1.40 1.89
N LEU A 45 4.53 -1.47 1.87
CA LEU A 45 3.80 -2.12 0.79
C LEU A 45 4.11 -1.43 -0.55
N GLY A 46 4.15 -0.11 -0.59
CA GLY A 46 4.56 0.67 -1.74
C GLY A 46 5.93 0.25 -2.29
N LEU A 47 6.91 0.02 -1.41
CA LEU A 47 8.26 -0.44 -1.79
C LEU A 47 8.22 -1.83 -2.43
N LEU A 48 7.48 -2.76 -1.82
CA LEU A 48 7.29 -4.11 -2.36
C LEU A 48 6.65 -4.06 -3.77
N LEU A 49 5.61 -3.25 -3.94
CA LEU A 49 4.91 -3.07 -5.21
C LEU A 49 5.81 -2.38 -6.26
N GLY A 50 6.55 -1.35 -5.87
CA GLY A 50 7.49 -0.66 -6.75
C GLY A 50 8.63 -1.56 -7.20
N TRP A 51 9.24 -2.31 -6.28
CA TRP A 51 10.32 -3.24 -6.60
C TRP A 51 9.85 -4.41 -7.48
N SER A 52 8.71 -5.01 -7.15
CA SER A 52 8.13 -6.09 -7.96
C SER A 52 7.81 -5.64 -9.39
N TYR A 53 7.31 -4.42 -9.57
CA TYR A 53 7.10 -3.84 -10.89
C TYR A 53 8.41 -3.62 -11.64
N VAL A 54 9.42 -3.01 -11.01
CA VAL A 54 10.73 -2.76 -11.64
C VAL A 54 11.39 -4.07 -12.09
N ARG A 55 11.28 -5.13 -11.28
CA ARG A 55 11.89 -6.43 -11.58
C ARG A 55 11.14 -7.22 -12.65
N SER A 56 9.81 -7.17 -12.65
CA SER A 56 8.95 -7.93 -13.57
C SER A 56 8.66 -7.21 -14.87
N ARG A 57 8.70 -5.87 -14.87
CA ARG A 57 8.20 -4.99 -15.95
C ARG A 57 6.76 -5.33 -16.38
N ASN A 58 5.97 -5.88 -15.47
CA ASN A 58 4.59 -6.28 -15.72
C ASN A 58 3.68 -5.62 -14.68
N LEU A 59 2.66 -4.89 -15.15
CA LEU A 59 1.71 -4.23 -14.25
C LEU A 59 0.80 -5.22 -13.52
N LEU A 60 0.57 -6.41 -14.06
CA LEU A 60 -0.22 -7.44 -13.38
C LEU A 60 0.45 -7.94 -12.09
N THR A 61 1.77 -7.99 -12.04
CA THR A 61 2.51 -8.43 -10.85
C THR A 61 2.18 -7.60 -9.60
N PRO A 62 2.36 -6.27 -9.57
CA PRO A 62 1.96 -5.46 -8.42
C PRO A 62 0.44 -5.41 -8.24
N ILE A 63 -0.38 -5.54 -9.31
CA ILE A 63 -1.85 -5.60 -9.16
C ILE A 63 -2.25 -6.82 -8.32
N ILE A 64 -1.69 -7.99 -8.61
CA ILE A 64 -1.98 -9.22 -7.88
C ILE A 64 -1.48 -9.12 -6.44
N ILE A 65 -0.25 -8.63 -6.22
CA ILE A 65 0.30 -8.47 -4.86
C ILE A 65 -0.56 -7.49 -4.03
N HIS A 66 -0.94 -6.35 -4.61
CA HIS A 66 -1.79 -5.38 -3.93
C HIS A 66 -3.19 -5.96 -3.69
N GLY A 67 -3.78 -6.63 -4.68
CA GLY A 67 -5.07 -7.31 -4.53
C GLY A 67 -5.05 -8.37 -3.43
N ALA A 68 -3.97 -9.16 -3.33
CA ALA A 68 -3.79 -10.15 -2.28
C ALA A 68 -3.70 -9.49 -0.89
N TRP A 69 -2.93 -8.41 -0.75
CA TRP A 69 -2.87 -7.65 0.50
C TRP A 69 -4.26 -7.16 0.94
N ASN A 70 -5.01 -6.53 0.03
CA ASN A 70 -6.35 -6.01 0.32
C ASN A 70 -7.33 -7.13 0.67
N SER A 71 -7.26 -8.25 -0.05
CA SER A 71 -8.11 -9.42 0.20
C SER A 71 -7.84 -10.02 1.57
N THR A 72 -6.57 -10.12 1.99
CA THR A 72 -6.19 -10.58 3.32
C THR A 72 -6.74 -9.68 4.41
N VAL A 73 -6.55 -8.36 4.30
CA VAL A 73 -7.10 -7.39 5.27
C VAL A 73 -8.62 -7.52 5.37
N LEU A 74 -9.30 -7.53 4.22
CA LEU A 74 -10.76 -7.63 4.17
C LEU A 74 -11.27 -8.95 4.77
N THR A 75 -10.61 -10.07 4.46
CA THR A 75 -10.97 -11.40 4.99
C THR A 75 -10.81 -11.44 6.51
N LEU A 76 -9.71 -10.89 7.03
CA LEU A 76 -9.48 -10.82 8.48
C LEU A 76 -10.54 -9.96 9.17
N LEU A 77 -10.91 -8.82 8.60
CA LEU A 77 -11.95 -7.96 9.15
C LEU A 77 -13.32 -8.65 9.14
N PHE A 78 -13.69 -9.34 8.05
CA PHE A 78 -14.94 -10.10 7.98
C PHE A 78 -14.96 -11.28 8.96
N TRP A 79 -13.84 -11.98 9.11
CA TRP A 79 -13.74 -13.07 10.08
C TRP A 79 -13.93 -12.54 11.51
N LEU A 80 -13.23 -11.46 11.90
CA LEU A 80 -13.43 -10.83 13.21
C LEU A 80 -14.88 -10.37 13.42
N ALA A 81 -15.50 -9.77 12.41
CA ALA A 81 -16.91 -9.39 12.48
C ALA A 81 -17.83 -10.61 12.68
N SER A 82 -17.51 -11.75 12.07
CA SER A 82 -18.30 -12.99 12.23
C SER A 82 -18.21 -13.59 13.63
N GLU A 83 -17.13 -13.32 14.37
CA GLU A 83 -16.95 -13.67 15.78
C GLU A 83 -17.63 -12.68 16.74
N GLY A 84 -18.34 -11.67 16.20
CA GLY A 84 -19.04 -10.65 16.99
C GLY A 84 -18.15 -9.49 17.48
N VAL A 85 -16.92 -9.37 16.97
CA VAL A 85 -16.04 -8.24 17.28
C VAL A 85 -16.58 -6.98 16.62
N ASP A 86 -16.71 -5.89 17.39
CA ASP A 86 -17.03 -4.57 16.84
C ASP A 86 -15.83 -4.01 16.07
N VAL A 87 -15.84 -4.23 14.75
CA VAL A 87 -14.79 -3.78 13.84
C VAL A 87 -14.67 -2.25 13.79
N GLN A 88 -15.78 -1.52 13.93
CA GLN A 88 -15.77 -0.06 13.98
C GLN A 88 -15.01 0.44 15.21
N GLN A 89 -15.31 -0.16 16.36
CA GLN A 89 -14.59 0.13 17.59
C GLN A 89 -13.11 -0.27 17.49
N LEU A 90 -12.80 -1.43 16.89
CA LEU A 90 -11.43 -1.90 16.70
C LEU A 90 -10.59 -0.94 15.85
N ILE A 91 -11.13 -0.51 14.71
CA ILE A 91 -10.46 0.43 13.80
C ILE A 91 -10.27 1.79 14.49
N THR A 92 -11.30 2.28 15.17
CA THR A 92 -11.27 3.59 15.84
C THR A 92 -10.32 3.60 17.03
N GLN A 93 -10.32 2.57 17.87
CA GLN A 93 -9.36 2.45 18.98
C GLN A 93 -7.93 2.29 18.48
N ALA A 94 -7.73 1.53 17.41
CA ALA A 94 -6.41 1.39 16.82
C ALA A 94 -5.90 2.70 16.20
N ALA A 95 -6.81 3.56 15.70
CA ALA A 95 -6.49 4.92 15.26
C ALA A 95 -6.08 5.82 16.44
N LEU A 96 -6.83 5.78 17.56
CA LEU A 96 -6.55 6.58 18.76
C LEU A 96 -5.22 6.23 19.44
N ARG A 97 -4.82 4.95 19.41
CA ARG A 97 -3.57 4.49 20.04
C ARG A 97 -2.30 4.84 19.26
N ALA A 98 -2.43 5.30 18.02
CA ALA A 98 -1.31 5.57 17.13
C ALA A 98 -1.13 7.07 16.80
N ALA A 99 -1.97 7.93 17.36
CA ALA A 99 -1.87 9.40 17.32
C ALA A 99 -1.15 9.91 18.58
#